data_AF-A0A2I1CA87-F1
#
_entry.id   AF-A0A2I1CA87-F1
#
_cell.length_a   1.000
_cell.length_b   1.000
_cell.length_c   1.000
_cell.angle_alpha   90.00
_cell.angle_beta   90.00
_cell.angle_gamma   90.00
#
_symmetry.space_group_name_H-M   'P 1'
#
loop_
_entity.id
_entity.type
_entity.pdbx_description
1 polymer ?
#
loop_
_entity_poly.entity_id
_entity_poly.type
_entity_poly.pdbx_seq_one_letter_code
_entity_poly.pdbx_strand_id
1 'polypeptide(L)'
;MPSLSDNAAPQPSPAAETPGTTPPSSQSRPLSREEQADAEFNQLLESLKADVSRTKSPQQSSSVSESHLSSSSLSGPPQPPASIAPESLYPDSMSCRSAFDYAFFCQSFGGQFVNVYRYGELRSCSEHWDNFWLCMKARGMADEGRKKVIRDHYRKKAVKYKTGPSSEDVWDLRGEPVQNAFQGDFAALEREMQAEEEASRNAGGI
;
A
#
# COMPACT_ATOMS: atom_id res chain seq x y z
N MET A 1 42.39 47.76 35.49
CA MET A 1 43.50 48.43 34.79
C MET A 1 44.46 47.36 34.30
N PRO A 2 45.11 47.45 33.12
CA PRO A 2 44.84 48.22 31.89
C PRO A 2 44.65 47.26 30.66
N SER A 3 43.82 47.62 29.66
CA SER A 3 44.17 48.22 28.35
C SER A 3 44.47 47.17 27.25
N LEU A 4 43.61 46.99 26.23
CA LEU A 4 43.26 47.83 25.07
C LEU A 4 44.12 47.56 23.82
N SER A 5 43.41 47.62 22.68
CA SER A 5 43.84 47.93 21.31
C SER A 5 44.01 46.76 20.35
N ASP A 6 43.53 46.78 19.10
CA ASP A 6 42.54 47.60 18.36
C ASP A 6 42.46 47.03 16.92
N ASN A 7 41.57 47.59 16.11
CA ASN A 7 41.40 47.53 14.65
C ASN A 7 40.65 46.33 14.03
N ALA A 8 39.39 46.46 13.59
CA ALA A 8 38.72 47.40 12.67
C ALA A 8 38.78 46.99 11.19
N ALA A 9 37.61 46.60 10.67
CA ALA A 9 37.18 46.61 9.25
C ALA A 9 36.82 48.08 8.83
N PRO A 10 36.23 48.45 7.65
CA PRO A 10 35.60 47.64 6.57
C PRO A 10 35.63 48.18 5.09
N GLN A 11 35.02 47.42 4.14
CA GLN A 11 34.29 47.81 2.88
C GLN A 11 35.06 48.33 1.61
N PRO A 12 34.43 48.52 0.40
CA PRO A 12 33.55 47.68 -0.48
C PRO A 12 33.92 47.71 -2.03
N SER A 13 33.05 47.16 -2.92
CA SER A 13 33.12 46.82 -4.39
C SER A 13 33.31 47.97 -5.44
N PRO A 14 33.39 47.79 -6.81
CA PRO A 14 32.28 47.38 -7.75
C PRO A 14 32.60 46.78 -9.19
N ALA A 15 31.53 46.36 -9.93
CA ALA A 15 31.27 46.29 -11.42
C ALA A 15 32.11 45.37 -12.38
N ALA A 16 31.76 44.97 -13.62
CA ALA A 16 30.59 44.67 -14.48
C ALA A 16 31.12 44.13 -15.87
N GLU A 17 30.24 43.56 -16.73
CA GLU A 17 30.36 43.32 -18.22
C GLU A 17 30.72 41.91 -18.84
N THR A 18 29.82 41.44 -19.72
CA THR A 18 29.82 40.36 -20.77
C THR A 18 30.42 40.84 -22.12
N PRO A 19 30.40 40.16 -23.30
CA PRO A 19 30.23 38.74 -23.74
C PRO A 19 31.29 38.26 -24.80
N GLY A 20 31.25 36.99 -25.26
CA GLY A 20 32.07 36.53 -26.40
C GLY A 20 31.67 35.18 -27.02
N THR A 21 31.30 35.22 -28.30
CA THR A 21 30.77 34.18 -29.21
C THR A 21 31.81 33.19 -29.75
N THR A 22 31.45 31.91 -29.96
CA THR A 22 31.92 31.06 -31.09
C THR A 22 31.02 29.81 -31.28
N PRO A 23 30.90 29.24 -32.51
CA PRO A 23 29.71 28.54 -33.01
C PRO A 23 29.79 27.00 -32.95
N PRO A 24 28.68 26.25 -33.05
CA PRO A 24 28.73 24.85 -33.44
C PRO A 24 28.31 24.65 -34.90
N SER A 25 29.26 24.04 -35.61
CA SER A 25 29.17 23.39 -36.91
C SER A 25 27.99 22.41 -37.00
N SER A 26 27.36 22.40 -38.18
CA SER A 26 26.35 21.46 -38.62
C SER A 26 26.91 20.03 -38.71
N GLN A 27 26.52 19.18 -37.76
CA GLN A 27 26.62 17.72 -37.87
C GLN A 27 25.30 17.11 -37.37
N SER A 28 24.75 16.17 -38.13
CA SER A 28 23.55 15.40 -37.82
C SER A 28 23.62 14.88 -36.38
N ARG A 29 22.79 15.46 -35.51
CA ARG A 29 22.79 15.17 -34.08
C ARG A 29 22.45 13.68 -33.88
N PRO A 30 23.29 12.87 -33.23
CA PRO A 30 22.86 11.55 -32.78
C PRO A 30 21.67 11.76 -31.83
N LEU A 31 20.62 10.94 -31.99
CA LEU A 31 19.39 10.96 -31.17
C LEU A 31 19.77 11.15 -29.70
N SER A 32 19.09 12.05 -28.99
CA SER A 32 19.40 12.26 -27.58
C SER A 32 19.09 10.97 -26.80
N ARG A 33 19.76 10.79 -25.65
CA ARG A 33 19.51 9.64 -24.78
C ARG A 33 18.04 9.54 -24.38
N GLU A 34 17.34 10.67 -24.23
CA GLU A 34 15.91 10.69 -23.96
C GLU A 34 15.10 10.16 -25.15
N GLU A 35 15.41 10.61 -26.37
CA GLU A 35 14.70 10.18 -27.59
C GLU A 35 14.88 8.67 -27.86
N GLN A 36 16.04 8.13 -27.49
CA GLN A 36 16.32 6.70 -27.56
C GLN A 36 15.55 5.89 -26.49
N ALA A 37 15.40 6.43 -25.27
CA ALA A 37 14.60 5.82 -24.22
C ALA A 37 13.10 5.82 -24.55
N ASP A 38 12.60 6.88 -25.19
CA ASP A 38 11.21 6.97 -25.65
C ASP A 38 10.92 5.96 -26.78
N ALA A 39 11.87 5.75 -27.70
CA ALA A 39 11.76 4.72 -28.73
C ALA A 39 11.71 3.30 -28.14
N GLU A 40 12.59 2.98 -27.18
CA GLU A 40 12.60 1.69 -26.48
C GLU A 40 11.31 1.49 -25.65
N PHE A 41 10.82 2.53 -25.00
CA PHE A 41 9.57 2.48 -24.22
C PHE A 41 8.35 2.24 -25.10
N ASN A 42 8.24 2.92 -26.24
CA ASN A 42 7.15 2.72 -27.19
C ASN A 42 7.15 1.30 -27.77
N GLN A 43 8.33 0.75 -28.05
CA GLN A 43 8.48 -0.64 -28.53
C GLN A 43 8.02 -1.66 -27.48
N LEU A 44 8.31 -1.42 -26.19
CA LEU A 44 7.81 -2.25 -25.09
C LEU A 44 6.27 -2.16 -24.96
N LEU A 45 5.71 -0.96 -25.12
CA LEU A 45 4.27 -0.74 -25.02
C LEU A 45 3.49 -1.48 -26.12
N GLU A 46 4.04 -1.51 -27.33
CA GLU A 46 3.46 -2.23 -28.47
C GLU A 46 3.45 -3.75 -28.26
N SER A 47 4.54 -4.32 -27.74
CA SER A 47 4.60 -5.76 -27.45
C SER A 47 3.57 -6.17 -26.39
N LEU A 48 3.45 -5.39 -25.31
CA LEU A 48 2.49 -5.65 -24.24
C LEU A 48 1.03 -5.55 -24.73
N LYS A 49 0.74 -4.57 -25.59
CA LYS A 49 -0.58 -4.40 -26.21
C LYS A 49 -0.93 -5.58 -27.12
N ALA A 50 0.06 -6.15 -27.81
CA ALA A 50 -0.12 -7.35 -28.64
C ALA A 50 -0.43 -8.59 -27.79
N ASP A 51 0.27 -8.80 -26.66
CA ASP A 51 0.01 -9.91 -25.74
C ASP A 51 -1.37 -9.82 -25.06
N VAL A 52 -1.78 -8.62 -24.64
CA VAL A 52 -3.12 -8.36 -24.07
C VAL A 52 -4.23 -8.60 -25.09
N SER A 53 -3.98 -8.26 -26.36
CA SER A 53 -4.96 -8.51 -27.43
C SER A 53 -5.07 -10.00 -27.75
N ARG A 54 -3.96 -10.75 -27.64
CA ARG A 54 -3.93 -12.22 -27.84
C ARG A 54 -4.68 -12.98 -26.74
N THR A 55 -4.72 -12.46 -25.51
CA THR A 55 -5.46 -13.09 -24.40
C THR A 55 -6.99 -12.90 -24.47
N LYS A 56 -7.50 -12.08 -25.40
CA LYS A 56 -8.94 -11.76 -25.53
C LYS A 56 -9.74 -12.65 -26.49
N SER A 57 -9.12 -13.65 -27.13
CA SER A 57 -9.83 -14.66 -27.95
C SER A 57 -9.90 -16.02 -27.26
N PRO A 58 -11.09 -16.66 -27.17
CA PRO A 58 -11.21 -18.03 -26.72
C PRO A 58 -10.91 -19.02 -27.86
N GLN A 59 -10.12 -20.05 -27.56
CA GLN A 59 -9.78 -21.24 -28.37
C GLN A 59 -8.64 -21.08 -29.40
N GLN A 60 -7.47 -21.62 -29.08
CA GLN A 60 -6.97 -22.92 -29.59
C GLN A 60 -5.45 -23.04 -29.35
N SER A 61 -5.08 -24.16 -28.75
CA SER A 61 -3.73 -24.56 -28.33
C SER A 61 -2.74 -24.77 -29.47
N SER A 62 -1.51 -24.25 -29.33
CA SER A 62 -0.29 -24.95 -29.76
C SER A 62 0.93 -24.47 -28.95
N SER A 63 1.79 -25.44 -28.69
CA SER A 63 2.92 -25.47 -27.76
C SER A 63 4.08 -24.56 -28.14
N VAL A 64 4.64 -23.87 -27.13
CA VAL A 64 6.07 -23.56 -27.07
C VAL A 64 6.58 -23.93 -25.68
N SER A 65 7.51 -24.87 -25.68
CA SER A 65 8.28 -25.28 -24.52
C SER A 65 9.17 -24.13 -24.06
N GLU A 66 8.93 -23.60 -22.86
CA GLU A 66 10.00 -23.02 -22.06
C GLU A 66 10.05 -23.72 -20.71
N SER A 67 11.20 -24.30 -20.45
CA SER A 67 11.63 -24.87 -19.20
C SER A 67 11.75 -23.77 -18.15
N HIS A 68 10.69 -23.54 -17.39
CA HIS A 68 10.76 -22.79 -16.14
C HIS A 68 10.82 -23.80 -15.00
N LEU A 69 12.01 -23.93 -14.40
CA LEU A 69 12.18 -24.66 -13.14
C LEU A 69 11.20 -24.09 -12.11
N SER A 70 10.45 -25.01 -11.52
CA SER A 70 9.36 -24.79 -10.60
C SER A 70 9.81 -23.97 -9.39
N SER A 71 9.44 -22.70 -9.36
CA SER A 71 9.25 -22.00 -8.09
C SER A 71 7.82 -22.33 -7.68
N SER A 72 7.66 -23.19 -6.68
CA SER A 72 6.37 -23.63 -6.14
C SER A 72 5.58 -22.40 -5.68
N SER A 73 4.76 -21.87 -6.58
CA SER A 73 3.71 -20.90 -6.30
C SER A 73 2.63 -21.63 -5.51
N LEU A 74 2.77 -21.63 -4.19
CA LEU A 74 1.65 -21.81 -3.27
C LEU A 74 0.77 -20.55 -3.35
N SER A 75 0.18 -20.34 -4.52
CA SER A 75 -0.92 -19.40 -4.77
C SER A 75 -2.22 -20.20 -4.92
N GLY A 76 -2.38 -21.22 -4.06
CA GLY A 76 -3.66 -21.87 -3.88
C GLY A 76 -4.50 -21.06 -2.90
N PRO A 77 -5.84 -21.01 -3.05
CA PRO A 77 -6.71 -20.55 -1.97
C PRO A 77 -6.35 -21.30 -0.68
N PRO A 78 -6.38 -20.66 0.50
CA PRO A 78 -6.01 -21.31 1.75
C PRO A 78 -6.83 -22.59 1.89
N GLN A 79 -6.16 -23.74 1.79
CA GLN A 79 -6.83 -25.02 1.96
C GLN A 79 -7.42 -25.04 3.38
N PRO A 80 -8.68 -25.49 3.53
CA PRO A 80 -9.28 -25.59 4.85
C PRO A 80 -8.38 -26.49 5.72
N PRO A 81 -8.19 -26.14 7.00
CA PRO A 81 -7.33 -26.91 7.89
C PRO A 81 -7.81 -28.37 7.91
N ALA A 82 -6.90 -29.31 7.69
CA ALA A 82 -7.22 -30.74 7.60
C ALA A 82 -7.75 -31.34 8.91
N SER A 83 -7.73 -30.58 10.01
CA SER A 83 -8.28 -30.95 11.31
C SER A 83 -8.69 -29.72 12.13
N ILE A 84 -9.74 -29.85 12.93
CA ILE A 84 -10.27 -28.80 13.84
C ILE A 84 -9.42 -28.69 15.12
N ALA A 85 -8.32 -29.44 15.23
CA ALA A 85 -7.41 -29.33 16.35
C ALA A 85 -6.87 -27.89 16.50
N PRO A 86 -6.74 -27.36 17.73
CA PRO A 86 -6.32 -25.98 17.97
C PRO A 86 -4.93 -25.64 17.38
N GLU A 87 -4.08 -26.64 17.17
CA GLU A 87 -2.78 -26.50 16.51
C GLU A 87 -2.86 -26.40 14.98
N SER A 88 -3.92 -26.92 14.36
CA SER A 88 -4.11 -26.87 12.89
C SER A 88 -4.84 -25.60 12.42
N LEU A 89 -5.36 -24.78 13.34
CA LEU A 89 -6.06 -23.54 13.00
C LEU A 89 -5.12 -22.43 12.52
N TYR A 90 -3.82 -22.54 12.83
CA TYR A 90 -2.82 -21.54 12.49
C TYR A 90 -1.93 -22.05 11.36
N PRO A 91 -1.55 -21.17 10.41
CA PRO A 91 -0.69 -21.58 9.30
C PRO A 91 0.72 -21.93 9.81
N ASP A 92 1.26 -23.01 9.25
CA ASP A 92 2.60 -23.53 9.57
C ASP A 92 3.73 -22.91 8.72
N SER A 93 3.37 -22.16 7.67
CA SER A 93 4.31 -21.53 6.74
C SER A 93 4.03 -20.04 6.59
N MET A 94 5.11 -19.29 6.34
CA MET A 94 5.06 -17.86 6.04
C MET A 94 6.10 -17.55 4.95
N SER A 95 5.80 -16.62 4.04
CA SER A 95 6.74 -16.23 2.99
C SER A 95 7.50 -14.95 3.38
N CYS A 96 8.84 -15.03 3.47
CA CYS A 96 9.66 -13.90 3.93
C CYS A 96 9.62 -12.71 2.95
N ARG A 97 9.44 -12.99 1.65
CA ARG A 97 9.33 -11.96 0.64
C ARG A 97 8.06 -11.13 0.80
N SER A 98 6.91 -11.79 0.96
CA SER A 98 5.66 -11.05 1.21
C SER A 98 5.73 -10.27 2.52
N ALA A 99 6.29 -10.86 3.59
CA ALA A 99 6.46 -10.18 4.87
C ALA A 99 7.33 -8.91 4.74
N PHE A 100 8.39 -8.96 3.93
CA PHE A 100 9.20 -7.79 3.59
C PHE A 100 8.39 -6.74 2.81
N ASP A 101 7.70 -7.17 1.75
CA ASP A 101 6.92 -6.26 0.91
C ASP A 101 5.88 -5.50 1.75
N TYR A 102 5.15 -6.19 2.64
CA TYR A 102 4.21 -5.55 3.57
C TYR A 102 4.88 -4.56 4.54
N ALA A 103 6.03 -4.92 5.10
CA ALA A 103 6.77 -4.03 6.00
C ALA A 103 7.26 -2.78 5.26
N PHE A 104 7.78 -2.95 4.05
CA PHE A 104 8.27 -1.86 3.21
C PHE A 104 7.14 -0.94 2.74
N PHE A 105 6.02 -1.49 2.26
CA PHE A 105 4.86 -0.70 1.87
C PHE A 105 4.25 0.06 3.04
N CYS A 106 4.23 -0.54 4.23
CA CYS A 106 3.79 0.15 5.43
C CYS A 106 4.72 1.31 5.78
N GLN A 107 6.05 1.16 5.69
CA GLN A 107 6.97 2.26 6.01
C GLN A 107 7.03 3.34 4.92
N SER A 108 6.67 2.98 3.68
CA SER A 108 6.71 3.87 2.54
C SER A 108 5.69 5.02 2.67
N PHE A 109 6.12 6.21 2.26
CA PHE A 109 5.30 7.42 2.34
C PHE A 109 3.95 7.28 1.60
N GLY A 110 3.94 6.58 0.46
CA GLY A 110 2.72 6.33 -0.32
C GLY A 110 1.64 5.54 0.44
N GLY A 111 2.02 4.62 1.33
CA GLY A 111 1.07 3.85 2.14
C GLY A 111 0.60 4.57 3.39
N GLN A 112 1.45 5.41 3.98
CA GLN A 112 1.15 6.14 5.22
C GLN A 112 0.42 7.46 5.02
N PHE A 113 0.51 8.06 3.83
CA PHE A 113 -0.09 9.38 3.55
C PHE A 113 -1.59 9.44 3.88
N VAL A 114 -2.34 8.38 3.56
CA VAL A 114 -3.78 8.32 3.88
C VAL A 114 -4.03 8.27 5.39
N ASN A 115 -3.19 7.57 6.15
CA ASN A 115 -3.31 7.51 7.61
C ASN A 115 -2.96 8.86 8.25
N VAL A 116 -1.93 9.54 7.76
CA VAL A 116 -1.57 10.89 8.21
C VAL A 116 -2.68 11.88 7.88
N TYR A 117 -3.26 11.82 6.68
CA TYR A 117 -4.36 12.69 6.28
C TYR A 117 -5.63 12.46 7.12
N ARG A 118 -5.97 11.21 7.45
CA ARG A 118 -7.19 10.87 8.19
C ARG A 118 -7.05 11.00 9.71
N TYR A 119 -5.92 10.56 10.26
CA TYR A 119 -5.72 10.39 11.70
C TYR A 119 -4.62 11.29 12.27
N GLY A 120 -3.84 11.98 11.43
CA GLY A 120 -2.75 12.86 11.87
C GLY A 120 -1.53 12.12 12.41
N GLU A 121 -1.50 10.79 12.33
CA GLU A 121 -0.45 9.94 12.87
C GLU A 121 0.09 8.95 11.84
N LEU A 122 1.36 8.58 11.98
CA LEU A 122 1.94 7.45 11.26
C LEU A 122 1.54 6.16 11.97
N ARG A 123 0.96 5.21 11.24
CA ARG A 123 0.62 3.91 11.82
C ARG A 123 1.89 3.14 12.16
N SER A 124 1.88 2.45 13.31
CA SER A 124 3.00 1.61 13.73
C SER A 124 3.16 0.40 12.80
N CYS A 125 4.23 0.39 12.00
CA CYS A 125 4.59 -0.71 11.10
C CYS A 125 5.40 -1.83 11.78
N SER A 126 5.61 -1.73 13.09
CA SER A 126 6.41 -2.69 13.88
C SER A 126 5.95 -4.13 13.69
N GLU A 127 4.65 -4.36 13.62
CA GLU A 127 4.09 -5.70 13.45
C GLU A 127 4.55 -6.37 12.15
N HIS A 128 4.60 -5.63 11.04
CA HIS A 128 5.07 -6.17 9.77
C HIS A 128 6.57 -6.47 9.79
N TRP A 129 7.35 -5.63 10.46
CA TRP A 129 8.77 -5.88 10.69
C TRP A 129 9.04 -7.09 11.58
N ASP A 130 8.24 -7.31 12.63
CA ASP A 130 8.34 -8.49 13.48
C ASP A 130 8.09 -9.78 12.68
N ASN A 131 7.10 -9.77 11.77
CA ASN A 131 6.85 -10.90 10.86
C ASN A 131 8.06 -11.17 9.95
N PHE A 132 8.68 -10.12 9.39
CA PHE A 132 9.85 -10.25 8.54
C PHE A 132 11.05 -10.85 9.31
N TRP A 133 11.37 -10.30 10.48
CA TRP A 133 12.49 -10.78 11.29
C TRP A 133 12.27 -12.19 11.82
N LEU A 134 11.03 -12.54 12.19
CA LEU A 134 10.67 -13.90 12.55
C LEU A 134 10.92 -14.85 11.38
N CYS A 135 10.51 -14.49 10.16
CA CYS A 135 10.72 -15.32 8.98
C CYS A 135 12.20 -15.52 8.68
N MET A 136 12.99 -14.44 8.74
CA MET A 136 14.44 -14.50 8.54
C MET A 136 15.12 -15.39 9.57
N LYS A 137 14.72 -15.29 10.85
CA LYS A 137 15.21 -16.15 11.93
C LYS A 137 14.79 -17.62 11.72
N ALA A 138 13.55 -17.85 11.27
CA ALA A 138 13.01 -19.18 11.07
C ALA A 138 13.54 -19.90 9.83
N ARG A 139 14.11 -19.15 8.87
CA ARG A 139 14.82 -19.73 7.72
C ARG A 139 16.07 -20.51 8.13
N GLY A 140 16.74 -20.12 9.22
CA GLY A 140 17.92 -20.82 9.75
C GLY A 140 17.61 -22.03 10.63
N MET A 141 16.34 -22.31 10.93
CA MET A 141 15.92 -23.44 11.77
C MET A 141 15.53 -24.66 10.93
N ALA A 142 15.60 -25.85 11.54
CA ALA A 142 15.06 -27.09 10.98
C ALA A 142 13.56 -26.96 10.69
N ASP A 143 13.05 -27.68 9.68
CA ASP A 143 11.69 -27.48 9.17
C ASP A 143 10.61 -27.67 10.25
N GLU A 144 10.78 -28.64 11.16
CA GLU A 144 9.85 -28.85 12.28
C GLU A 144 9.89 -27.70 13.31
N GLY A 145 11.09 -27.18 13.59
CA GLY A 145 11.27 -26.01 14.47
C GLY A 145 10.70 -24.74 13.86
N ARG A 146 10.83 -24.58 12.53
CA ARG A 146 10.27 -23.47 11.76
C ARG A 146 8.74 -23.46 11.86
N LYS A 147 8.09 -24.59 11.57
CA LYS A 147 6.61 -24.71 11.64
C LYS A 147 6.09 -24.34 13.02
N LYS A 148 6.72 -24.86 14.08
CA LYS A 148 6.33 -24.58 15.46
C LYS A 148 6.42 -23.09 15.80
N VAL A 149 7.54 -22.44 15.44
CA VAL A 149 7.75 -21.01 15.74
C VAL A 149 6.77 -20.11 14.96
N ILE A 150 6.51 -20.46 13.70
CA ILE A 150 5.52 -19.73 12.88
C ILE A 150 4.13 -19.87 13.48
N ARG A 151 3.73 -21.10 13.83
CA ARG A 151 2.43 -21.38 14.45
C ARG A 151 2.26 -20.63 15.78
N ASP A 152 3.27 -20.67 16.64
CA ASP A 152 3.27 -19.96 17.92
C ASP A 152 3.11 -18.44 17.73
N HIS A 153 3.70 -17.88 16.68
CA HIS A 153 3.54 -16.46 16.35
C HIS A 153 2.12 -16.12 15.91
N TYR A 154 1.54 -16.89 14.98
CA TYR A 154 0.15 -16.70 14.57
C TYR A 154 -0.84 -16.91 15.72
N ARG A 155 -0.54 -17.83 16.64
CA ARG A 155 -1.30 -18.03 17.87
C ARG A 155 -1.26 -16.78 18.75
N LYS A 156 -0.07 -16.25 19.05
CA LYS A 156 0.09 -15.02 19.85
C LYS A 156 -0.61 -13.82 19.19
N LYS A 157 -0.47 -13.70 17.87
CA LYS A 157 -1.12 -12.66 17.07
C LYS A 157 -2.65 -12.76 17.17
N ALA A 158 -3.21 -13.96 17.01
CA ALA A 158 -4.65 -14.16 17.16
C ALA A 158 -5.15 -13.89 18.58
N VAL A 159 -4.38 -14.27 19.61
CA VAL A 159 -4.71 -13.92 21.01
C VAL A 159 -4.73 -12.40 21.16
N LYS A 160 -3.70 -11.68 20.68
CA LYS A 160 -3.62 -10.21 20.76
C LYS A 160 -4.83 -9.52 20.15
N TYR A 161 -5.33 -9.97 19.00
CA TYR A 161 -6.53 -9.36 18.40
C TYR A 161 -7.83 -9.79 19.07
N LYS A 162 -7.91 -11.04 19.57
CA LYS A 162 -9.09 -11.51 20.30
C LYS A 162 -9.26 -10.82 21.66
N THR A 163 -8.15 -10.51 22.33
CA THR A 163 -8.12 -9.84 23.62
C THR A 163 -7.86 -8.33 23.50
N GLY A 164 -7.85 -7.80 22.28
CA GLY A 164 -7.70 -6.37 22.06
C GLY A 164 -8.93 -5.59 22.54
N PRO A 165 -8.88 -4.25 22.53
CA PRO A 165 -10.04 -3.41 22.86
C PRO A 165 -11.22 -3.83 21.98
N SER A 166 -12.23 -4.43 22.59
CA SER A 166 -13.43 -4.84 21.87
C SER A 166 -14.35 -3.62 21.72
N SER A 167 -15.34 -3.70 20.83
CA SER A 167 -16.36 -2.65 20.74
C SER A 167 -17.12 -2.43 22.07
N GLU A 168 -17.12 -3.40 22.97
CA GLU A 168 -17.72 -3.29 24.32
C GLU A 168 -16.86 -2.44 25.26
N ASP A 169 -15.57 -2.22 24.95
CA ASP A 169 -14.71 -1.28 25.69
C ASP A 169 -15.02 0.18 25.33
N VAL A 170 -15.54 0.41 24.11
CA VAL A 170 -15.91 1.74 23.64
C VAL A 170 -17.36 2.10 24.03
N TRP A 171 -18.21 1.10 24.29
CA TRP A 171 -19.64 1.28 24.53
C TRP A 171 -20.05 0.63 25.85
N ASP A 172 -20.40 1.46 26.83
CA ASP A 172 -20.97 0.96 28.08
C ASP A 172 -22.30 0.23 27.84
N LEU A 173 -22.51 -0.87 28.57
CA LEU A 173 -23.80 -1.55 28.57
C LEU A 173 -24.85 -0.62 29.16
N ARG A 174 -25.92 -0.37 28.39
CA ARG A 174 -27.07 0.38 28.88
C ARG A 174 -27.81 -0.45 29.95
N GLY A 175 -27.86 0.07 31.17
CA GLY A 175 -28.68 -0.49 32.25
C GLY A 175 -30.17 -0.21 32.09
N GLU A 176 -30.53 0.88 31.41
CA GLU A 176 -31.92 1.31 31.22
C GLU A 176 -32.35 1.18 29.75
N PRO A 177 -33.61 0.78 29.49
CA PRO A 177 -34.14 0.73 28.13
C PRO A 177 -34.18 2.14 27.53
N VAL A 178 -33.78 2.25 26.26
CA VAL A 178 -33.89 3.52 25.51
C VAL A 178 -35.36 3.88 25.37
N GLN A 179 -35.79 4.90 26.12
CA GLN A 179 -37.08 5.52 25.91
C GLN A 179 -37.04 6.25 24.57
N ASN A 180 -38.11 6.11 23.79
CA ASN A 180 -38.36 6.99 22.65
C ASN A 180 -37.36 6.86 21.48
N ALA A 181 -36.73 5.70 21.28
CA ALA A 181 -35.71 5.45 20.23
C ALA A 181 -36.16 5.84 18.81
N PHE A 182 -37.47 5.74 18.55
CA PHE A 182 -38.08 5.90 17.25
C PHE A 182 -39.31 6.82 17.34
N GLN A 183 -39.15 7.99 17.95
CA GLN A 183 -40.23 8.98 18.00
C GLN A 183 -40.11 10.00 16.88
N GLY A 184 -40.99 9.78 15.90
CA GLY A 184 -41.34 10.67 14.81
C GLY A 184 -42.60 10.10 14.16
N ASP A 185 -43.44 10.96 13.58
CA ASP A 185 -44.55 10.48 12.76
C ASP A 185 -43.94 10.00 11.43
N PHE A 186 -43.57 8.72 11.37
CA PHE A 186 -43.00 8.11 10.16
C PHE A 186 -43.91 8.28 8.95
N ALA A 187 -45.24 8.35 9.16
CA ALA A 187 -46.19 8.58 8.09
C ALA A 187 -46.17 10.04 7.59
N ALA A 188 -45.79 11.01 8.43
CA ALA A 188 -45.56 12.38 8.00
C ALA A 188 -44.26 12.51 7.22
N LEU A 189 -43.19 11.87 7.69
CA LEU A 189 -41.89 11.86 7.00
C LEU A 189 -41.98 11.19 5.62
N GLU A 190 -42.74 10.09 5.52
CA GLU A 190 -42.95 9.38 4.25
C GLU A 190 -43.79 10.20 3.26
N ARG A 191 -44.76 11.00 3.75
CA ARG A 191 -45.52 11.94 2.93
C ARG A 191 -44.67 13.10 2.41
N GLU A 192 -43.79 13.67 3.23
CA GLU A 192 -42.86 14.71 2.78
C GLU A 192 -41.89 14.19 1.72
N MET A 193 -41.33 12.99 1.93
CA MET A 193 -40.42 12.35 0.98
C MET A 193 -41.08 12.05 -0.37
N GLN A 194 -42.33 11.58 -0.36
CA GLN A 194 -43.10 11.38 -1.60
C GLN A 194 -43.40 12.70 -2.32
N ALA A 195 -43.75 13.76 -1.58
CA ALA A 195 -43.99 15.07 -2.16
C ALA A 195 -42.71 15.67 -2.80
N GLU A 196 -41.54 15.49 -2.19
CA GLU A 196 -40.25 15.89 -2.76
C GLU A 196 -39.85 15.05 -3.98
N GLU A 197 -40.15 13.75 -3.99
CA GLU A 197 -39.93 12.89 -5.16
C GLU A 197 -40.80 13.30 -6.34
N GLU A 198 -42.08 13.60 -6.09
CA GLU A 198 -43.00 14.10 -7.11
C GLU A 198 -42.57 15.48 -7.63
N ALA A 199 -42.12 16.38 -6.74
CA ALA A 199 -41.61 17.69 -7.12
C ALA A 199 -40.31 17.60 -7.94
N SER A 200 -39.38 16.72 -7.57
CA SER A 200 -38.14 16.50 -8.30
C SER A 200 -38.36 15.83 -9.66
N ARG A 201 -39.30 14.88 -9.76
CA ARG A 201 -39.76 14.32 -11.06
C ARG A 201 -40.38 15.38 -11.95
N ASN A 202 -41.15 16.30 -11.38
CA ASN A 202 -41.79 17.37 -12.14
C ASN A 202 -40.77 18.46 -12.57
N ALA A 203 -39.73 18.69 -11.77
CA ALA A 203 -38.65 19.64 -12.08
C ALA A 203 -37.58 19.07 -13.04
N GLY A 204 -37.38 17.75 -13.07
CA GLY A 204 -36.44 17.07 -13.95
C GLY A 204 -37.00 16.69 -15.33
N GLY A 205 -38.27 17.00 -15.61
CA GLY A 205 -38.91 16.77 -16.90
C GLY A 205 -38.74 17.95 -17.86
N ILE A 206 -37.63 17.97 -18.61
CA ILE A 206 -37.51 18.62 -19.94
C ILE A 206 -36.99 17.56 -20.91
#